data_AF-R7WIU4-F1
#
_entry.id   AF-R7WIU4-F1
#
_cell.length_a   1.000
_cell.length_b   1.000
_cell.length_c   1.000
_cell.angle_alpha   90.00
_cell.angle_beta   90.00
_cell.angle_gamma   90.00
#
_symmetry.space_group_name_H-M   'P 1'
#
loop_
_entity.id
_entity.type
_entity.pdbx_description
1 polymer ?
#
loop_
_entity_poly.entity_id
_entity_poly.type
_entity_poly.pdbx_seq_one_letter_code
_entity_poly.pdbx_strand_id
1 'polypeptide(L)'
;MVVMTKKWWIIGAVVLVVVALVAWFGPRLYAEYVAEDSDPAATVSTEGATAAEGELDGSWTVVPGSGTNETAAGYTVDEVLNGADVTVVGRTSDVSGTATVEDEQLRSGEIVV
;
A
#
# COMPACT_ATOMS: atom_id res chain seq x y z
N MET A 1 50.82 3.22 -41.84
CA MET A 1 49.48 2.60 -41.90
C MET A 1 48.80 2.87 -40.56
N VAL A 2 48.00 3.93 -40.47
CA VAL A 2 47.27 4.23 -39.23
C VAL A 2 46.12 3.23 -39.15
N VAL A 3 46.24 2.25 -38.27
CA VAL A 3 45.14 1.33 -37.97
C VAL A 3 44.05 2.19 -37.31
N MET A 4 43.02 2.54 -38.08
CA MET A 4 41.81 3.11 -37.50
C MET A 4 41.13 2.02 -36.70
N THR A 5 41.53 1.86 -35.44
CA THR A 5 40.85 0.98 -34.49
C THR A 5 39.42 1.50 -34.39
N LYS A 6 38.46 0.83 -35.05
CA LYS A 6 37.05 1.19 -34.96
C LYS A 6 36.69 1.15 -33.48
N LYS A 7 36.52 2.33 -32.86
CA LYS A 7 36.21 2.53 -31.42
C LYS A 7 34.82 2.00 -31.03
N TRP A 8 34.25 1.09 -31.81
CA TRP A 8 32.99 0.41 -31.55
C TRP A 8 32.99 -0.32 -30.22
N TRP A 9 34.14 -0.81 -29.76
CA TRP A 9 34.23 -1.41 -28.44
C TRP A 9 34.13 -0.39 -27.29
N ILE A 10 34.60 0.84 -27.50
CA ILE A 10 34.41 1.94 -26.54
C ILE A 10 32.94 2.33 -26.51
N ILE A 11 32.28 2.43 -27.67
CA ILE A 11 30.84 2.68 -27.75
C ILE A 11 30.09 1.57 -27.02
N GLY A 12 30.42 0.30 -27.28
CA GLY A 12 29.83 -0.85 -26.59
C GLY A 12 30.04 -0.81 -25.07
N ALA A 13 31.24 -0.46 -24.62
CA ALA A 13 31.54 -0.34 -23.19
C ALA A 13 30.75 0.80 -22.54
N VAL A 14 30.65 1.96 -23.18
CA VAL A 14 29.85 3.10 -22.68
C VAL A 14 28.37 2.73 -22.60
N VAL A 15 27.82 2.09 -23.64
CA VAL A 15 26.43 1.62 -23.64
C VAL A 15 26.19 0.65 -22.48
N LEU A 16 27.12 -0.29 -22.25
CA LEU A 16 27.01 -1.27 -21.16
C LEU A 16 26.99 -0.59 -19.78
N VAL A 17 27.85 0.41 -19.57
CA VAL A 17 27.89 1.18 -18.32
C VAL A 17 26.59 1.95 -18.10
N VAL A 18 26.07 2.61 -19.14
CA VAL A 18 24.80 3.35 -19.04
C VAL A 18 23.64 2.40 -18.70
N VAL A 19 23.57 1.24 -19.35
CA VAL A 19 22.54 0.23 -19.04
C VAL A 19 22.65 -0.24 -17.59
N ALA A 20 23.86 -0.49 -17.09
CA ALA A 20 24.08 -0.89 -15.70
C ALA A 20 23.63 0.19 -14.71
N LEU A 21 23.94 1.47 -14.98
CA LEU A 21 23.50 2.59 -14.15
C LEU A 21 21.97 2.73 -14.15
N VAL A 22 21.32 2.64 -15.31
CA VAL A 22 19.86 2.69 -15.40
C VAL A 22 19.22 1.51 -14.67
N ALA A 23 19.78 0.30 -14.77
CA ALA A 23 19.27 -0.85 -14.04
C ALA A 23 19.39 -0.69 -12.51
N TRP A 24 20.45 -0.04 -12.03
CA TRP A 24 20.69 0.16 -10.60
C TRP A 24 19.92 1.33 -9.98
N PHE A 25 19.90 2.47 -10.67
CA PHE A 25 19.29 3.71 -10.18
C PHE A 25 17.86 3.94 -10.71
N GLY A 26 17.51 3.35 -11.86
CA GLY A 26 16.21 3.50 -12.49
C GLY A 26 15.04 3.16 -11.56
N PRO A 27 15.04 1.99 -10.88
CA PRO A 27 13.96 1.66 -9.95
C PRO A 27 13.82 2.66 -8.79
N ARG A 28 14.92 3.15 -8.23
CA ARG A 28 14.90 4.14 -7.14
C ARG A 28 14.33 5.48 -7.59
N LEU A 29 14.80 5.98 -8.73
CA LEU A 29 14.28 7.22 -9.31
C LEU A 29 12.81 7.09 -9.72
N TYR A 30 12.39 5.93 -10.22
CA TYR A 30 10.98 5.69 -10.53
C TYR A 30 10.11 5.70 -9.27
N ALA A 31 10.54 5.01 -8.21
CA ALA A 31 9.81 4.98 -6.94
C ALA A 31 9.68 6.38 -6.31
N GLU A 32 10.71 7.22 -6.39
CA GLU A 32 10.69 8.54 -5.76
C GLU A 32 9.91 9.60 -6.57
N TYR A 33 9.97 9.55 -7.91
CA TYR A 33 9.42 10.61 -8.76
C TYR A 33 8.14 10.24 -9.51
N VAL A 34 7.81 8.96 -9.62
CA VAL A 34 6.72 8.47 -10.47
C VAL A 34 5.71 7.63 -9.72
N ALA A 35 6.12 6.84 -8.73
CA ALA A 35 5.17 6.07 -7.94
C ALA A 35 4.22 7.01 -7.18
N GLU A 36 2.93 6.69 -7.23
CA GLU A 36 1.92 7.42 -6.45
C GLU A 36 2.15 7.21 -4.96
N ASP A 37 1.86 8.25 -4.20
CA ASP A 37 1.98 8.23 -2.75
C ASP A 37 1.07 7.16 -2.16
N SER A 38 1.50 6.55 -1.06
CA SER A 38 0.71 5.51 -0.41
C SER A 38 -0.60 6.09 0.13
N ASP A 39 -1.71 5.39 -0.08
CA ASP A 39 -3.00 5.81 0.49
C ASP A 39 -2.87 6.00 2.00
N PRO A 40 -3.31 7.14 2.56
CA PRO A 40 -3.20 7.39 3.98
C PRO A 40 -4.03 6.37 4.77
N ALA A 41 -3.61 6.07 6.00
CA ALA A 41 -4.33 5.17 6.90
C ALA A 41 -5.80 5.59 7.04
N ALA A 42 -6.70 4.61 7.17
CA ALA A 42 -8.13 4.88 7.24
C ALA A 42 -8.41 5.63 8.54
N THR A 43 -9.14 6.73 8.44
CA THR A 43 -9.53 7.55 9.59
C THR A 43 -11.03 7.54 9.75
N VAL A 44 -11.51 7.48 10.99
CA VAL A 44 -12.93 7.66 11.29
C VAL A 44 -13.17 9.12 11.65
N SER A 45 -14.04 9.79 10.91
CA SER A 45 -14.52 11.14 11.25
C SER A 45 -15.67 11.05 12.25
N THR A 46 -15.61 11.86 13.30
CA THR A 46 -16.70 12.04 14.27
C THR A 46 -17.47 13.35 14.04
N GLU A 47 -17.18 14.08 12.97
CA GLU A 47 -17.86 15.34 12.67
C GLU A 47 -19.35 15.10 12.41
N GLY A 48 -20.21 15.76 13.19
CA GLY A 48 -21.65 15.59 13.10
C GLY A 48 -22.17 14.23 13.58
N ALA A 49 -21.30 13.37 14.16
CA ALA A 49 -21.72 12.09 14.71
C ALA A 49 -22.57 12.31 15.97
N THR A 50 -23.64 11.52 16.10
CA THR A 50 -24.41 11.41 17.34
C THR A 50 -23.92 10.17 18.09
N ALA A 51 -23.80 10.27 19.42
CA ALA A 51 -23.44 9.12 20.23
C ALA A 51 -24.46 7.99 20.02
N ALA A 52 -23.95 6.77 19.80
CA ALA A 52 -24.83 5.60 19.71
C ALA A 52 -25.48 5.36 21.08
N GLU A 53 -26.78 5.14 21.08
CA GLU A 53 -27.57 4.77 22.26
C GLU A 53 -28.10 3.35 22.04
N GLY A 54 -28.05 2.51 23.08
CA GLY A 54 -28.52 1.12 23.01
C GLY A 54 -27.61 0.16 23.76
N GLU A 55 -27.98 -1.12 23.73
CA GLU A 55 -27.21 -2.21 24.31
C GLU A 55 -26.12 -2.66 23.31
N LEU A 56 -24.90 -2.89 23.81
CA LEU A 56 -23.77 -3.31 22.97
C LEU A 56 -23.84 -4.80 22.61
N ASP A 57 -24.48 -5.59 23.49
CA ASP A 57 -24.62 -7.02 23.31
C ASP A 57 -25.49 -7.36 22.11
N GLY A 58 -25.06 -8.37 21.35
CA GLY A 58 -25.76 -8.83 20.16
C GLY A 58 -24.84 -9.26 19.02
N SER A 59 -25.46 -9.45 17.86
CA SER A 59 -24.78 -9.78 16.62
C SER A 59 -24.64 -8.55 15.74
N TRP A 60 -23.41 -8.27 15.32
CA TRP A 60 -23.03 -7.14 14.50
C TRP A 60 -22.61 -7.63 13.12
N THR A 61 -22.93 -6.85 12.10
CA THR A 61 -22.53 -7.09 10.70
C THR A 61 -21.74 -5.90 10.21
N VAL A 62 -20.64 -6.17 9.50
CA VAL A 62 -19.90 -5.13 8.78
C VAL A 62 -20.77 -4.59 7.65
N VAL A 63 -20.94 -3.27 7.62
CA VAL A 63 -21.62 -2.56 6.54
C VAL A 63 -20.60 -1.75 5.74
N PRO A 64 -20.88 -1.37 4.48
CA PRO A 64 -19.97 -0.57 3.66
C PRO A 64 -19.60 0.80 4.26
N GLY A 65 -20.30 1.26 5.29
CA GLY A 65 -20.17 2.60 5.83
C GLY A 65 -21.00 3.62 5.05
N SER A 66 -20.87 4.90 5.40
CA SER A 66 -21.59 5.98 4.73
C SER A 66 -20.90 7.33 4.92
N GLY A 67 -21.07 8.22 3.94
CA GLY A 67 -20.49 9.56 3.98
C GLY A 67 -18.97 9.51 4.05
N THR A 68 -18.38 10.23 5.00
CA THR A 68 -16.92 10.29 5.20
C THR A 68 -16.34 9.02 5.85
N ASN A 69 -17.19 8.12 6.35
CA ASN A 69 -16.79 6.90 7.05
C ASN A 69 -17.17 5.68 6.21
N GLU A 70 -16.36 5.37 5.20
CA GLU A 70 -16.45 4.12 4.46
C GLU A 70 -15.66 3.02 5.18
N THR A 71 -16.20 1.81 5.15
CA THR A 71 -15.49 0.65 5.70
C THR A 71 -14.39 0.26 4.73
N ALA A 72 -13.18 0.11 5.26
CA ALA A 72 -12.06 -0.40 4.50
C ALA A 72 -11.11 -1.19 5.41
N ALA A 73 -10.46 -2.18 4.81
CA ALA A 73 -9.38 -2.93 5.43
C ALA A 73 -8.11 -2.72 4.62
N GLY A 74 -6.98 -2.57 5.30
CA GLY A 74 -5.72 -2.32 4.63
C GLY A 74 -4.52 -2.85 5.40
N TYR A 75 -3.38 -2.81 4.75
CA TYR A 75 -2.10 -3.24 5.29
C TYR A 75 -1.00 -2.23 4.97
N THR A 76 0.04 -2.25 5.78
CA THR A 76 1.30 -1.55 5.53
C THR A 76 2.43 -2.52 5.78
N VAL A 77 3.35 -2.62 4.82
CA VAL A 77 4.52 -3.50 4.89
C VAL A 77 5.77 -2.71 4.52
N ASP A 78 6.77 -2.77 5.38
CA ASP A 78 8.12 -2.32 5.06
C ASP A 78 8.90 -3.48 4.44
N GLU A 79 9.43 -3.27 3.24
CA GLU A 79 10.16 -4.28 2.50
C GLU A 79 11.42 -3.73 1.82
N VAL A 80 12.30 -4.64 1.40
CA VAL A 80 13.52 -4.30 0.66
C VAL A 80 13.42 -4.85 -0.76
N LEU A 81 13.12 -3.98 -1.73
CA LEU A 81 13.02 -4.34 -3.15
C LEU A 81 14.30 -3.94 -3.88
N ASN A 82 15.03 -4.94 -4.40
CA ASN A 82 16.30 -4.73 -5.11
C ASN A 82 17.31 -3.88 -4.32
N GLY A 83 17.33 -4.05 -2.99
CA GLY A 83 18.22 -3.34 -2.07
C GLY A 83 17.79 -1.91 -1.72
N ALA A 84 16.60 -1.46 -2.12
CA ALA A 84 16.00 -0.21 -1.67
C ALA A 84 14.91 -0.52 -0.63
N ASP A 85 14.87 0.26 0.45
CA ASP A 85 13.78 0.23 1.42
C ASP A 85 12.53 0.88 0.80
N VAL A 86 11.40 0.19 0.90
CA VAL A 86 10.11 0.61 0.35
C VAL A 86 9.03 0.30 1.38
N THR A 87 8.07 1.21 1.53
CA THR A 87 6.84 0.98 2.28
C THR A 87 5.70 0.78 1.29
N VAL A 88 5.02 -0.35 1.38
CA VAL A 88 3.85 -0.67 0.55
C VAL A 88 2.60 -0.56 1.41
N VAL A 89 1.63 0.21 0.92
CA VAL A 89 0.30 0.32 1.52
C VAL A 89 -0.74 -0.17 0.53
N GLY A 90 -1.68 -0.99 1.01
CA GLY A 90 -2.81 -1.46 0.22
C GLY A 90 -4.10 -1.37 1.02
N ARG A 91 -5.22 -1.15 0.33
CA ARG A 91 -6.57 -1.07 0.91
C ARG A 91 -7.61 -1.72 0.00
N THR A 92 -8.65 -2.30 0.59
CA THR A 92 -9.88 -2.71 -0.08
C THR A 92 -11.10 -2.17 0.67
N SER A 93 -12.15 -1.81 -0.08
CA SER A 93 -13.48 -1.51 0.43
C SER A 93 -14.43 -2.71 0.35
N ASP A 94 -14.03 -3.81 -0.30
CA ASP A 94 -14.76 -5.09 -0.31
C ASP A 94 -14.54 -5.82 1.02
N VAL A 95 -15.10 -5.28 2.09
CA VAL A 95 -15.02 -5.84 3.44
C VAL A 95 -16.38 -6.34 3.87
N SER A 96 -16.43 -7.58 4.33
CA SER A 96 -17.62 -8.17 4.94
C SER A 96 -17.26 -8.89 6.22
N GLY A 97 -18.25 -9.19 7.06
CA GLY A 97 -17.97 -9.88 8.31
C GLY A 97 -19.08 -9.76 9.33
N THR A 98 -18.89 -10.50 10.42
CA THR A 98 -19.80 -10.52 11.56
C THR A 98 -19.02 -10.56 12.86
N ALA A 99 -19.65 -10.08 13.94
CA ALA A 99 -19.10 -10.14 15.28
C ALA A 99 -20.21 -10.40 16.30
N THR A 100 -19.88 -11.08 17.40
CA THR A 100 -20.80 -11.33 18.51
C THR A 100 -20.23 -10.72 19.78
N VAL A 101 -21.04 -9.88 20.44
CA VAL A 101 -20.72 -9.23 21.70
C VAL A 101 -21.65 -9.77 22.79
N GLU A 102 -21.07 -10.21 23.91
CA GLU A 102 -21.82 -10.69 25.08
C GLU A 102 -21.12 -10.20 26.36
N ASP A 103 -21.91 -9.74 27.33
CA ASP A 103 -21.42 -9.09 28.55
C ASP A 103 -20.40 -7.99 28.24
N GLU A 104 -20.72 -7.16 27.24
CA GLU A 104 -19.90 -6.03 26.77
C GLU A 104 -18.50 -6.44 26.26
N GLN A 105 -18.31 -7.71 25.91
CA GLN A 105 -17.05 -8.26 25.42
C GLN A 105 -17.23 -8.93 24.06
N LEU A 106 -16.30 -8.65 23.13
CA LEU A 106 -16.23 -9.34 21.85
C LEU A 106 -15.89 -10.82 22.08
N ARG A 107 -16.83 -11.72 21.78
CA ARG A 107 -16.66 -13.17 21.96
C ARG A 107 -16.15 -13.86 20.71
N SER A 108 -16.62 -13.42 19.54
CA SER A 108 -16.21 -13.96 18.25
C SER A 108 -16.37 -12.91 17.16
N GLY A 109 -15.57 -13.02 16.11
CA GLY A 109 -15.73 -12.23 14.91
C GLY A 109 -14.97 -12.83 13.73
N GLU A 110 -15.52 -12.64 12.55
CA GLU A 110 -14.91 -13.01 11.27
C GLU A 110 -15.02 -11.81 10.33
N ILE A 111 -13.89 -11.47 9.69
CA ILE A 111 -13.79 -10.39 8.70
C ILE A 111 -13.17 -10.99 7.44
N VAL A 112 -13.77 -10.71 6.30
CA VAL A 112 -13.36 -11.17 4.97
C VAL A 112 -13.06 -9.95 4.11
N VAL A 113 -11.93 -10.01 3.40
CA VAL A 113 -11.34 -8.94 2.57
C VAL A 113 -10.89 -9.48 1.22
#